data_AF-A0AAD5KDT6-F1
#
_entry.id   AF-A0AAD5KDT6-F1
#
_cell.length_a   1.000
_cell.length_b   1.000
_cell.length_c   1.000
_cell.angle_alpha   90.00
_cell.angle_beta   90.00
_cell.angle_gamma   90.00
#
_symmetry.space_group_name_H-M   'P 1'
#
loop_
_entity.id
_entity.type
_entity.pdbx_description
1 polymer ?
#
loop_
_entity_poly.entity_id
_entity_poly.type
_entity_poly.pdbx_seq_one_letter_code
_entity_poly.pdbx_strand_id
1 'polypeptide(L)'
;MSCLTIFCTEIAALIGRHPYRTLDEAIGALLLHNERVVHKEFPHLKTQLREARVKDAGGKKREFICRKRHGGVLESGLAKMAKAECPEEVRVLLDETLAEIDEPDERDVARGIVFKTFGTRNEDNVILEYERLTGRRLTEKNTDFRLSRAFSTPSGISYKIGGRIDGVCDELGKLVEVKNRIHKSTFQNTTSCRFMGISLLLV
;
A
#
# COMPACT_ATOMS: atom_id res chain seq x y z
N MET A 1 -14.70 -25.26 7.83
CA MET A 1 -13.34 -25.36 7.26
C MET A 1 -12.66 -24.02 7.45
N SER A 2 -11.45 -24.01 8.01
CA SER A 2 -10.71 -22.76 8.30
C SER A 2 -9.85 -22.39 7.09
N CYS A 3 -9.82 -21.11 6.74
CA CYS A 3 -9.10 -20.60 5.56
C CYS A 3 -8.18 -19.45 5.94
N LEU A 4 -6.88 -19.64 5.78
CA LEU A 4 -5.89 -18.58 5.91
C LEU A 4 -5.75 -17.84 4.58
N THR A 5 -5.87 -16.52 4.63
CA THR A 5 -5.64 -15.64 3.48
C THR A 5 -4.29 -14.97 3.65
N ILE A 6 -3.43 -15.11 2.66
CA ILE A 6 -2.09 -14.51 2.63
C ILE A 6 -2.03 -13.56 1.45
N PHE A 7 -1.76 -12.29 1.72
CA PHE A 7 -1.58 -11.30 0.67
C PHE A 7 -0.21 -11.47 0.01
N CYS A 8 -0.13 -11.27 -1.31
CA CYS A 8 1.15 -11.32 -2.03
C CYS A 8 2.21 -10.36 -1.44
N THR A 9 1.78 -9.21 -0.91
CA THR A 9 2.65 -8.26 -0.22
C THR A 9 3.23 -8.80 1.08
N GLU A 10 2.48 -9.64 1.80
CA GLU A 10 2.97 -10.35 2.99
C GLU A 10 3.99 -11.41 2.60
N ILE A 11 3.73 -12.18 1.55
CA ILE A 11 4.70 -13.17 1.03
C ILE A 11 6.01 -12.49 0.68
N ALA A 12 5.96 -11.39 -0.09
CA ALA A 12 7.14 -10.65 -0.48
C ALA A 12 7.97 -10.20 0.74
N ALA A 13 7.32 -9.78 1.81
CA ALA A 13 7.99 -9.36 3.05
C ALA A 13 8.55 -10.56 3.84
N LEU A 14 7.80 -11.66 3.92
CA LEU A 14 8.23 -12.90 4.57
C LEU A 14 9.49 -13.50 3.93
N ILE A 15 9.67 -13.33 2.62
CA ILE A 15 10.86 -13.79 1.89
C ILE A 15 11.96 -12.73 1.76
N GLY A 16 11.84 -11.60 2.45
CA GLY A 16 12.85 -10.52 2.45
C GLY A 16 12.98 -9.77 1.13
N ARG A 17 11.95 -9.78 0.28
CA ARG A 17 11.91 -9.08 -1.02
C ARG A 17 11.09 -7.79 -0.98
N HIS A 18 10.45 -7.46 0.14
CA HIS A 18 9.65 -6.25 0.28
C HIS A 18 10.51 -5.07 0.78
N PRO A 19 10.66 -3.98 -0.01
CA PRO A 19 11.60 -2.90 0.32
C PRO A 19 11.14 -1.98 1.47
N TYR A 20 9.85 -2.00 1.81
CA TYR A 20 9.25 -1.07 2.79
C TYR A 20 8.65 -1.72 4.02
N ARG A 21 8.64 -3.06 4.09
CA ARG A 21 7.92 -3.78 5.13
C ARG A 21 8.84 -4.83 5.71
N THR A 22 9.00 -4.78 7.01
CA THR A 22 9.81 -5.73 7.77
C THR A 22 9.10 -7.07 7.90
N LEU A 23 9.88 -8.11 8.24
CA LEU A 23 9.35 -9.43 8.54
C LEU A 23 8.29 -9.38 9.66
N ASP A 24 8.59 -8.66 10.74
CA ASP A 24 7.70 -8.54 11.90
C ASP A 24 6.37 -7.85 11.56
N GLU A 25 6.42 -6.82 10.71
CA GLU A 25 5.20 -6.16 10.21
C GLU A 25 4.36 -7.07 9.33
N ALA A 26 4.99 -7.95 8.55
CA ALA A 26 4.30 -8.93 7.72
C ALA A 26 3.64 -10.01 8.56
N ILE A 27 4.36 -10.56 9.55
CA ILE A 27 3.81 -11.54 10.51
C ILE A 27 2.64 -10.92 11.28
N GLY A 28 2.82 -9.71 11.82
CA GLY A 28 1.76 -9.02 12.55
C GLY A 28 0.50 -8.83 11.70
N ALA A 29 0.64 -8.42 10.45
CA ALA A 29 -0.51 -8.26 9.56
C ALA A 29 -1.15 -9.59 9.17
N LEU A 30 -0.36 -10.62 8.89
CA LEU A 30 -0.89 -11.95 8.60
C LEU A 30 -1.75 -12.46 9.77
N LEU A 31 -1.28 -12.27 11.01
CA LEU A 31 -2.03 -12.64 12.21
C LEU A 31 -3.33 -11.85 12.34
N LEU A 32 -3.28 -10.53 12.12
CA LEU A 32 -4.45 -9.65 12.22
C LEU A 32 -5.50 -9.94 11.13
N HIS A 33 -5.09 -10.13 9.88
CA HIS A 33 -6.00 -10.47 8.77
C HIS A 33 -6.69 -11.83 8.98
N ASN A 34 -6.01 -12.76 9.66
CA ASN A 34 -6.50 -14.10 9.91
C ASN A 34 -6.95 -14.33 11.35
N GLU A 35 -7.24 -13.26 12.08
CA GLU A 35 -7.48 -13.28 13.52
C GLU A 35 -8.44 -14.40 13.96
N ARG A 36 -9.58 -14.56 13.26
CA ARG A 36 -10.58 -15.59 13.59
C ARG A 36 -10.02 -17.01 13.48
N VAL A 37 -9.24 -17.27 12.43
CA VAL A 37 -8.62 -18.57 12.20
C VAL A 37 -7.49 -18.80 13.19
N VAL A 38 -6.66 -17.78 13.46
CA VAL A 38 -5.59 -17.83 14.45
C VAL A 38 -6.14 -18.18 15.84
N HIS A 39 -7.21 -17.53 16.29
CA HIS A 39 -7.83 -17.82 17.59
C HIS A 39 -8.34 -19.26 17.72
N LYS A 40 -8.88 -19.81 16.63
CA LYS A 40 -9.52 -21.13 16.62
C LYS A 40 -8.52 -22.28 16.44
N GLU A 41 -7.64 -22.16 15.45
CA GLU A 41 -6.77 -23.25 14.99
C GLU A 41 -5.35 -23.14 15.58
N PHE A 42 -4.91 -21.95 16.00
CA PHE A 42 -3.54 -21.68 16.43
C PHE A 42 -3.49 -20.97 17.80
N PRO A 43 -4.03 -21.59 18.87
CA PRO A 43 -4.15 -20.95 20.18
C PRO A 43 -2.79 -20.56 20.81
N HIS A 44 -1.70 -21.22 20.42
CA HIS A 44 -0.34 -20.88 20.85
C HIS A 44 0.15 -19.52 20.32
N LEU A 45 -0.47 -18.98 19.26
CA LEU A 45 -0.12 -17.66 18.68
C LEU A 45 -0.89 -16.49 19.31
N LYS A 46 -1.74 -16.74 20.32
CA LYS A 46 -2.59 -15.70 20.94
C LYS A 46 -1.79 -14.51 21.49
N THR A 47 -0.62 -14.75 22.08
CA THR A 47 0.24 -13.69 22.61
C THR A 47 0.76 -12.78 21.49
N GLN A 48 1.28 -13.38 20.41
CA GLN A 48 1.76 -12.63 19.25
C GLN A 48 0.65 -11.84 18.57
N LEU A 49 -0.56 -12.41 18.45
CA LEU A 49 -1.72 -11.71 17.93
C LEU A 49 -2.10 -10.50 18.81
N ARG A 50 -2.01 -10.64 20.13
CA ARG A 50 -2.27 -9.53 21.07
C ARG A 50 -1.23 -8.41 20.90
N GLU A 51 0.05 -8.76 20.80
CA GLU A 51 1.13 -7.80 20.56
C GLU A 51 0.94 -7.06 19.22
N ALA A 52 0.60 -7.79 18.16
CA ALA A 52 0.29 -7.21 16.85
C ALA A 52 -0.87 -6.20 16.92
N ARG A 53 -1.95 -6.53 17.66
CA ARG A 53 -3.09 -5.61 17.87
C ARG A 53 -2.66 -4.33 18.60
N VAL A 54 -1.86 -4.45 19.66
CA VAL A 54 -1.38 -3.30 20.42
C VAL A 54 -0.51 -2.38 19.54
N LYS A 55 0.39 -2.97 18.74
CA LYS A 55 1.24 -2.23 17.80
C LYS A 55 0.41 -1.51 16.72
N ASP A 56 -0.54 -2.20 16.09
CA ASP A 56 -1.44 -1.63 15.07
C ASP A 56 -2.30 -0.49 15.65
N ALA A 57 -2.91 -0.70 16.82
CA ALA A 57 -3.69 0.32 17.50
C ALA A 57 -2.85 1.55 17.88
N GLY A 58 -1.62 1.33 18.35
CA GLY A 58 -0.66 2.41 18.65
C GLY A 58 -0.29 3.22 17.41
N GLY A 59 -0.07 2.56 16.26
CA GLY A 59 0.15 3.21 14.96
C GLY A 59 -1.04 4.08 14.54
N LYS A 60 -2.25 3.51 14.54
CA LYS A 60 -3.49 4.24 14.19
C LYS A 60 -3.76 5.42 15.11
N LYS A 61 -3.50 5.27 16.42
CA LYS A 61 -3.64 6.36 17.38
C LYS A 61 -2.66 7.51 17.09
N ARG A 62 -1.40 7.21 16.75
CA ARG A 62 -0.41 8.23 16.35
C ARG A 62 -0.84 8.95 15.07
N GLU A 63 -1.28 8.22 14.05
CA GLU A 63 -1.81 8.84 12.82
C GLU A 63 -3.00 9.75 13.11
N PHE A 64 -3.95 9.31 13.95
CA PHE A 64 -5.11 10.11 14.32
C PHE A 64 -4.72 11.41 15.04
N ILE A 65 -3.80 11.33 16.01
CA ILE A 65 -3.31 12.51 16.73
C ILE A 65 -2.60 13.47 15.78
N CYS A 66 -1.73 12.96 14.90
CA CYS A 66 -1.02 13.75 13.90
C CYS A 66 -2.01 14.47 12.96
N ARG A 67 -3.03 13.77 12.42
CA ARG A 67 -4.08 14.39 11.60
C ARG A 67 -4.88 15.45 12.34
N LYS A 68 -5.15 15.24 13.63
CA LYS A 68 -5.89 16.21 14.44
C LYS A 68 -5.08 17.48 14.71
N ARG A 69 -3.76 17.35 14.93
CA ARG A 69 -2.86 18.48 15.22
C ARG A 69 -2.49 19.25 13.96
N HIS A 70 -2.12 18.53 12.90
CA HIS A 70 -1.48 19.08 11.70
C HIS A 70 -2.36 19.01 10.45
N GLY A 71 -3.63 18.61 10.57
CA GLY A 71 -4.51 18.36 9.43
C GLY A 71 -4.60 19.52 8.44
N GLY A 72 -4.63 20.77 8.92
CA GLY A 72 -4.64 21.95 8.05
C GLY A 72 -3.38 22.10 7.20
N VAL A 73 -2.21 21.90 7.82
CA VAL A 73 -0.90 21.91 7.14
C VAL A 73 -0.83 20.80 6.10
N LEU A 74 -1.18 19.57 6.49
CA LEU A 74 -1.14 18.40 5.61
C LEU A 74 -2.09 18.55 4.40
N GLU A 75 -3.32 19.03 4.62
CA GLU A 75 -4.29 19.22 3.54
C GLU A 75 -3.88 20.35 2.59
N SER A 76 -3.36 21.46 3.13
CA SER A 76 -2.80 22.55 2.32
C SER A 76 -1.63 22.08 1.45
N GLY A 77 -0.68 21.36 2.05
CA GLY A 77 0.46 20.77 1.34
C GLY A 77 0.01 19.82 0.24
N LEU A 78 -0.93 18.90 0.53
CA LEU A 78 -1.49 17.96 -0.44
C LEU A 78 -2.16 18.69 -1.62
N ALA A 79 -2.89 19.78 -1.36
CA ALA A 79 -3.54 20.56 -2.40
C ALA A 79 -2.54 21.29 -3.31
N LYS A 80 -1.41 21.78 -2.76
CA LYS A 80 -0.31 22.33 -3.56
C LYS A 80 0.35 21.25 -4.40
N MET A 81 0.71 20.12 -3.79
CA MET A 81 1.36 18.99 -4.47
C MET A 81 0.50 18.44 -5.62
N ALA A 82 -0.82 18.40 -5.48
CA ALA A 82 -1.73 17.94 -6.54
C ALA A 82 -1.74 18.85 -7.78
N LYS A 83 -1.30 20.11 -7.66
CA LYS A 83 -1.23 21.08 -8.75
C LYS A 83 0.17 21.20 -9.37
N ALA A 84 1.17 20.61 -8.73
CA ALA A 84 2.54 20.66 -9.20
C ALA A 84 2.68 19.99 -10.58
N GLU A 85 3.46 20.61 -11.46
CA GLU A 85 3.60 20.12 -12.84
C GLU A 85 4.74 19.11 -12.98
N CYS A 86 5.68 19.10 -12.02
CA CYS A 86 6.84 18.22 -12.07
C CYS A 86 7.16 17.54 -10.73
N PRO A 87 7.84 16.37 -10.76
CA PRO A 87 8.14 15.62 -9.54
C PRO A 87 9.05 16.35 -8.54
N GLU A 88 9.92 17.23 -9.05
CA GLU A 88 10.83 18.00 -8.20
C GLU A 88 10.08 19.04 -7.36
N GLU A 89 9.08 19.70 -7.95
CA GLU A 89 8.21 20.63 -7.25
C GLU A 89 7.41 19.92 -6.14
N VAL A 90 6.89 18.72 -6.40
CA VAL A 90 6.21 17.91 -5.36
C VAL A 90 7.14 17.59 -4.19
N ARG A 91 8.43 17.32 -4.47
CA ARG A 91 9.42 17.05 -3.42
C ARG A 91 9.66 18.28 -2.56
N VAL A 92 9.87 19.44 -3.17
CA VAL A 92 10.05 20.70 -2.44
C VAL A 92 8.83 21.01 -1.58
N LEU A 93 7.62 20.89 -2.14
CA LEU A 93 6.37 21.12 -1.41
C LEU A 93 6.17 20.14 -0.26
N LEU A 94 6.60 18.88 -0.41
CA LEU A 94 6.60 17.90 0.67
C LEU A 94 7.54 18.35 1.80
N ASP A 95 8.78 18.71 1.47
CA ASP A 95 9.78 19.12 2.45
C ASP A 95 9.34 20.39 3.20
N GLU A 96 8.76 21.37 2.50
CA GLU A 96 8.14 22.56 3.09
C GLU A 96 6.99 22.20 4.04
N THR A 97 6.07 21.34 3.61
CA THR A 97 4.94 20.90 4.43
C THR A 97 5.40 20.19 5.71
N LEU A 98 6.46 19.38 5.62
CA LEU A 98 7.00 18.66 6.77
C LEU A 98 7.85 19.56 7.67
N ALA A 99 8.45 20.62 7.15
CA ALA A 99 9.23 21.58 7.94
C ALA A 99 8.36 22.40 8.90
N GLU A 100 7.06 22.53 8.62
CA GLU A 100 6.08 23.16 9.52
C GLU A 100 5.71 22.30 10.75
N ILE A 101 6.21 21.05 10.83
CA ILE A 101 5.96 20.14 11.95
C ILE A 101 7.23 20.02 12.78
N ASP A 102 7.24 20.60 13.99
CA ASP A 102 8.45 20.70 14.82
C ASP A 102 8.93 19.33 15.32
N GLU A 103 8.02 18.44 15.72
CA GLU A 103 8.37 17.17 16.36
C GLU A 103 8.84 16.12 15.34
N PRO A 104 10.09 15.61 15.42
CA PRO A 104 10.63 14.64 14.46
C PRO A 104 9.80 13.36 14.33
N ASP A 105 9.33 12.82 15.46
CA ASP A 105 8.48 11.61 15.46
C ASP A 105 7.14 11.86 14.77
N GLU A 106 6.58 13.07 14.90
CA GLU A 106 5.34 13.44 14.22
C GLU A 106 5.56 13.72 12.73
N ARG A 107 6.73 14.24 12.35
CA ARG A 107 7.13 14.41 10.94
C ARG A 107 7.15 13.09 10.19
N ASP A 108 7.66 12.03 10.80
CA ASP A 108 7.68 10.71 10.15
C ASP A 108 6.27 10.15 9.94
N VAL A 109 5.39 10.32 10.93
CA VAL A 109 3.97 9.95 10.81
C VAL A 109 3.27 10.80 9.74
N ALA A 110 3.51 12.12 9.74
CA ALA A 110 2.99 13.05 8.75
C ALA A 110 3.43 12.69 7.32
N ARG A 111 4.71 12.37 7.13
CA ARG A 111 5.24 11.92 5.84
C ARG A 111 4.50 10.68 5.33
N GLY A 112 4.28 9.69 6.22
CA GLY A 112 3.49 8.50 5.88
C GLY A 112 2.05 8.84 5.48
N ILE A 113 1.40 9.75 6.21
CA ILE A 113 0.06 10.24 5.90
C ILE A 113 0.01 10.90 4.52
N VAL A 114 0.95 11.79 4.23
CA VAL A 114 1.03 12.52 2.95
C VAL A 114 1.24 11.55 1.81
N PHE A 115 2.23 10.65 1.89
CA PHE A 115 2.49 9.67 0.83
C PHE A 115 1.27 8.79 0.53
N LYS A 116 0.61 8.29 1.57
CA LYS A 116 -0.60 7.48 1.43
C LYS A 116 -1.73 8.28 0.78
N THR A 117 -1.99 9.48 1.30
CA THR A 117 -3.13 10.30 0.85
C THR A 117 -2.91 10.83 -0.57
N PHE A 118 -1.70 11.26 -0.91
CA PHE A 118 -1.33 11.68 -2.25
C PHE A 118 -1.47 10.54 -3.26
N GLY A 119 -0.96 9.35 -2.92
CA GLY A 119 -1.08 8.16 -3.76
C GLY A 119 -2.54 7.82 -4.09
N THR A 120 -3.39 7.73 -3.05
CA THR A 120 -4.81 7.40 -3.20
C THR A 120 -5.60 8.46 -3.97
N ARG A 121 -5.37 9.76 -3.72
CA ARG A 121 -6.12 10.84 -4.40
C ARG A 121 -5.86 10.92 -5.90
N ASN A 122 -4.69 10.47 -6.33
CA ASN A 122 -4.24 10.60 -7.72
C ASN A 122 -4.25 9.27 -8.48
N GLU A 123 -4.72 8.19 -7.87
CA GLU A 123 -4.71 6.85 -8.46
C GLU A 123 -5.56 6.80 -9.75
N ASP A 124 -6.77 7.33 -9.71
CA ASP A 124 -7.65 7.39 -10.88
C ASP A 124 -7.06 8.24 -12.02
N ASN A 125 -6.44 9.38 -11.69
CA ASN A 125 -5.80 10.24 -12.69
C ASN A 125 -4.64 9.50 -13.38
N VAL A 126 -3.87 8.72 -12.62
CA VAL A 126 -2.78 7.91 -13.15
C VAL A 126 -3.31 6.78 -14.06
N ILE A 127 -4.42 6.13 -13.67
CA ILE A 127 -5.08 5.13 -14.51
C ILE A 127 -5.56 5.77 -15.82
N LEU A 128 -6.26 6.92 -15.75
CA LEU A 128 -6.75 7.62 -16.95
C LEU A 128 -5.61 8.01 -17.88
N GLU A 129 -4.50 8.50 -17.34
CA GLU A 129 -3.32 8.87 -18.12
C GLU A 129 -2.65 7.64 -18.76
N TYR A 130 -2.57 6.51 -18.03
CA TYR A 130 -2.12 5.25 -18.61
C TYR A 130 -3.01 4.81 -19.78
N GLU A 131 -4.34 4.85 -19.61
CA GLU A 131 -5.29 4.47 -20.65
C GLU A 131 -5.15 5.39 -21.88
N ARG A 132 -4.96 6.70 -21.66
CA ARG A 132 -4.73 7.69 -22.72
C ARG A 132 -3.43 7.47 -23.47
N LEU A 133 -2.33 7.21 -22.76
CA LEU A 133 -0.99 7.07 -23.36
C LEU A 133 -0.80 5.74 -24.09
N THR A 134 -1.41 4.67 -23.59
CA THR A 134 -1.28 3.33 -24.17
C THR A 134 -2.40 2.98 -25.14
N GLY A 135 -3.52 3.71 -25.10
CA GLY A 135 -4.75 3.39 -25.80
C GLY A 135 -5.49 2.16 -25.22
N ARG A 136 -4.97 1.56 -24.15
CA ARG A 136 -5.49 0.33 -23.56
C ARG A 136 -6.39 0.66 -22.38
N ARG A 137 -7.55 0.03 -22.30
CA ARG A 137 -8.47 0.20 -21.16
C ARG A 137 -8.17 -0.81 -20.07
N LEU A 138 -8.29 -0.38 -18.82
CA LEU A 138 -8.34 -1.29 -17.68
C LEU A 138 -9.79 -1.67 -17.39
N THR A 139 -10.04 -2.97 -17.31
CA THR A 139 -11.28 -3.59 -16.83
C THR A 139 -11.09 -4.07 -15.39
N GLU A 140 -12.18 -4.42 -14.70
CA GLU A 140 -12.15 -4.89 -13.31
C GLU A 140 -11.32 -3.98 -12.38
N LYS A 141 -11.56 -2.67 -12.43
CA LYS A 141 -10.81 -1.70 -11.61
C LYS A 141 -11.05 -1.96 -10.13
N ASN A 142 -10.01 -1.78 -9.30
CA ASN A 142 -10.13 -1.73 -7.84
C ASN A 142 -10.67 -3.01 -7.16
N THR A 143 -10.49 -4.20 -7.74
CA THR A 143 -11.04 -5.46 -7.18
C THR A 143 -10.63 -5.73 -5.73
N ASP A 144 -11.52 -6.29 -4.92
CA ASP A 144 -11.28 -6.49 -3.47
C ASP A 144 -10.18 -7.53 -3.18
N PHE A 145 -10.20 -8.68 -3.86
CA PHE A 145 -9.19 -9.72 -3.70
C PHE A 145 -9.18 -10.69 -4.89
N ARG A 146 -8.10 -10.70 -5.67
CA ARG A 146 -7.86 -11.66 -6.74
C ARG A 146 -7.05 -12.84 -6.22
N LEU A 147 -7.63 -14.03 -6.33
CA LEU A 147 -6.99 -15.29 -5.95
C LEU A 147 -5.91 -15.65 -6.97
N SER A 148 -4.68 -15.88 -6.50
CA SER A 148 -3.57 -16.39 -7.32
C SER A 148 -3.42 -17.91 -7.16
N ARG A 149 -3.42 -18.40 -5.92
CA ARG A 149 -3.27 -19.82 -5.60
C ARG A 149 -4.12 -20.20 -4.41
N ALA A 150 -4.60 -21.44 -4.39
CA ALA A 150 -5.20 -22.05 -3.22
C ALA A 150 -4.66 -23.47 -3.04
N PHE A 151 -4.46 -23.88 -1.79
CA PHE A 151 -4.07 -25.24 -1.44
C PHE A 151 -4.64 -25.59 -0.06
N SER A 152 -4.72 -26.88 0.25
CA SER A 152 -5.21 -27.37 1.54
C SER A 152 -4.21 -28.34 2.14
N THR A 153 -4.12 -28.36 3.46
CA THR A 153 -3.28 -29.31 4.20
C THR A 153 -4.07 -30.55 4.60
N PRO A 154 -3.40 -31.67 4.92
CA PRO A 154 -4.05 -32.86 5.49
C PRO A 154 -4.81 -32.57 6.79
N SER A 155 -4.41 -31.54 7.54
CA SER A 155 -5.12 -31.06 8.74
C SER A 155 -6.44 -30.34 8.44
N GLY A 156 -6.85 -30.21 7.18
CA GLY A 156 -8.12 -29.57 6.78
C GLY A 156 -8.09 -28.04 6.77
N ILE A 157 -6.90 -27.43 6.89
CA ILE A 157 -6.71 -25.98 6.78
C ILE A 157 -6.49 -25.64 5.31
N SER A 158 -7.26 -24.69 4.81
CA SER A 158 -7.08 -24.14 3.47
C SER A 158 -6.29 -22.85 3.50
N TYR A 159 -5.49 -22.63 2.47
CA TYR A 159 -4.67 -21.44 2.27
C TYR A 159 -5.06 -20.81 0.94
N LYS A 160 -5.26 -19.49 0.94
CA LYS A 160 -5.48 -18.68 -0.25
C LYS A 160 -4.39 -17.62 -0.32
N ILE A 161 -3.67 -17.60 -1.43
CA ILE A 161 -2.70 -16.58 -1.77
C ILE A 161 -3.32 -15.69 -2.84
N GLY A 162 -3.29 -14.39 -2.62
CA GLY A 162 -3.83 -13.42 -3.58
C GLY A 162 -3.59 -12.00 -3.15
N GLY A 163 -4.28 -11.06 -3.78
CA GLY A 163 -4.19 -9.66 -3.41
C GLY A 163 -5.17 -8.80 -4.17
N ARG A 164 -5.30 -7.57 -3.72
CA ARG A 164 -5.96 -6.51 -4.48
C ARG A 164 -5.12 -6.19 -5.71
N ILE A 165 -5.77 -5.93 -6.83
CA ILE A 165 -5.15 -5.42 -8.05
C ILE A 165 -5.89 -4.15 -8.47
N ASP A 166 -5.15 -3.22 -9.07
CA ASP A 166 -5.70 -1.92 -9.47
C ASP A 166 -6.54 -2.05 -10.75
N GLY A 167 -6.20 -3.00 -11.64
CA GLY A 167 -7.06 -3.39 -12.75
C GLY A 167 -6.53 -4.56 -13.59
N VAL A 168 -7.28 -4.95 -14.60
CA VAL A 168 -6.92 -5.96 -15.61
C VAL A 168 -6.87 -5.29 -16.98
N CYS A 169 -5.87 -5.61 -17.79
CA CYS A 169 -5.83 -5.22 -19.19
C CYS A 169 -6.17 -6.44 -20.05
N ASP A 170 -7.45 -6.55 -20.44
CA ASP A 170 -7.98 -7.73 -21.15
C ASP A 170 -7.27 -8.00 -22.48
N GLU A 171 -6.92 -6.95 -23.22
CA GLU A 171 -6.18 -7.06 -24.50
C GLU A 171 -4.83 -7.76 -24.35
N LEU A 172 -4.20 -7.64 -23.18
CA LEU A 172 -2.93 -8.30 -22.87
C LEU A 172 -3.14 -9.60 -22.09
N GLY A 173 -4.32 -9.82 -21.54
CA GLY A 173 -4.57 -10.85 -20.52
C GLY A 173 -3.70 -10.66 -19.27
N LYS A 174 -3.38 -9.41 -18.90
CA LYS A 174 -2.42 -9.09 -17.83
C LYS A 174 -3.03 -8.33 -16.68
N LEU A 175 -2.48 -8.53 -15.49
CA LEU A 175 -2.82 -7.75 -14.31
C LEU A 175 -2.04 -6.44 -14.32
N VAL A 176 -2.68 -5.38 -13.86
CA VAL A 176 -2.10 -4.05 -13.78
C VAL A 176 -2.13 -3.58 -12.34
N GLU A 177 -0.93 -3.33 -11.82
CA GLU A 177 -0.71 -2.64 -10.56
C GLU A 177 -0.14 -1.25 -10.86
N VAL A 178 -0.83 -0.23 -10.37
CA VAL A 178 -0.46 1.18 -10.45
C VAL A 178 0.27 1.57 -9.17
N LYS A 179 1.36 2.30 -9.34
CA LYS A 179 2.10 2.89 -8.23
C LYS A 179 2.32 4.35 -8.53
N ASN A 180 1.70 5.22 -7.73
CA ASN A 180 1.95 6.65 -7.75
C ASN A 180 2.87 6.99 -6.57
N ARG A 181 4.17 7.17 -6.85
CA ARG A 181 5.19 7.38 -5.83
C ARG A 181 5.78 8.78 -5.96
N ILE A 182 5.86 9.48 -4.83
CA ILE A 182 6.53 10.78 -4.76
C ILE A 182 8.06 10.64 -4.93
N HIS A 183 8.66 9.48 -4.61
CA HIS A 183 10.09 9.23 -4.77
C HIS A 183 10.46 8.34 -5.98
N LYS A 184 11.63 8.65 -6.54
CA LYS A 184 12.20 8.13 -7.81
C LYS A 184 12.80 6.70 -7.76
N SER A 185 12.80 6.01 -6.62
CA SER A 185 13.63 4.79 -6.46
C SER A 185 13.16 3.54 -7.22
N THR A 186 12.17 3.63 -8.11
CA THR A 186 11.68 2.49 -8.91
C THR A 186 11.77 2.70 -10.44
N PHE A 187 12.36 3.81 -10.88
CA PHE A 187 12.42 4.19 -12.31
C PHE A 187 13.32 3.33 -13.20
N GLN A 188 14.03 2.33 -12.67
CA GLN A 188 15.10 1.68 -13.43
C GLN A 188 14.67 0.62 -14.45
N ASN A 189 13.39 0.25 -14.60
CA ASN A 189 12.99 -0.79 -15.58
C ASN A 189 11.55 -0.73 -16.13
N THR A 190 10.83 0.39 -16.04
CA THR A 190 9.47 0.49 -16.61
C THR A 190 9.32 1.72 -17.50
N THR A 191 8.76 1.50 -18.69
CA THR A 191 8.64 2.47 -19.78
C THR A 191 7.95 3.75 -19.30
N SER A 192 8.63 4.86 -19.50
CA SER A 192 8.37 6.18 -18.94
C SER A 192 7.05 6.79 -19.42
N CYS A 193 6.19 7.15 -18.46
CA CYS A 193 5.14 8.15 -18.64
C CYS A 193 5.51 9.40 -17.81
N ARG A 194 5.32 10.59 -18.39
CA ARG A 194 5.89 11.87 -17.94
C ARG A 194 5.26 12.50 -16.69
N PHE A 195 4.45 11.76 -15.93
CA PHE A 195 3.98 12.17 -14.60
C PHE A 195 4.43 11.15 -13.56
N MET A 196 4.89 11.66 -12.42
CA MET A 196 5.39 10.97 -11.23
C MET A 196 5.36 9.42 -11.28
N GLY A 197 6.47 8.83 -11.70
CA GLY A 197 6.85 7.44 -11.38
C GLY A 197 5.75 6.39 -11.52
N ILE A 198 5.05 6.35 -12.66
CA ILE A 198 4.17 5.23 -12.98
C ILE A 198 5.05 4.00 -13.25
N SER A 199 5.24 3.16 -12.25
CA SER A 199 5.80 1.82 -12.44
C SER A 199 4.64 0.85 -12.66
N LEU A 200 4.45 0.45 -13.92
CA LEU A 200 3.49 -0.58 -14.30
C LEU A 200 4.16 -1.94 -14.09
N LEU A 201 3.72 -2.69 -13.08
CA LEU A 201 4.10 -4.10 -12.99
C LEU A 201 3.05 -4.92 -13.73
N LEU A 202 3.45 -5.43 -14.91
CA LEU A 202 2.69 -6.43 -15.63
C LEU A 202 3.00 -7.79 -15.02
N VAL A 203 2.06 -8.34 -14.26
CA VAL A 203 2.14 -9.70 -13.67
C VAL A 203 1.33 -10.67 -14.53
#